data_AF-A0A3M2JFZ7-F1
#
_entry.id   AF-A0A3M2JFZ7-F1
#
_cell.length_a   1.000
_cell.length_b   1.000
_cell.length_c   1.000
_cell.angle_alpha   90.00
_cell.angle_beta   90.00
_cell.angle_gamma   90.00
#
_symmetry.space_group_name_H-M   'P 1'
#
loop_
_entity.id
_entity.type
_entity.pdbx_description
1 polymer ?
#
loop_
_entity_poly.entity_id
_entity_poly.type
_entity_poly.pdbx_seq_one_letter_code
_entity_poly.pdbx_strand_id
1 'polypeptide(L)'
;MWKICTLLLLLLGGCSERHITDGGFPPPGEAPPTEIQGERFGILPAEDSPYKVVGDLRVPSGKQLSIQAGTVLLFGEGRRLVVNGALQAVGTATDPITFRAAENSWGGIHLIEATGLSTLRFCVIEGVHIPDDDTVGIGAVEVKDASLECFNTIFRHNRAIFGGGLGGVRATLRVNNCIFRENRATTIGGGLFALQSHTRIINNTFYRNLSDNIGGGLTLGDIRSADVQNNIFYLNTGGLGDPRIHIFQGSPSDMNSQFNFTELGTFSNLFVSDADLHLGLNSPARDAGNPDPAFNDPDGTRNDQGAYGGPGGNW
;
A
#
# COMPACT_ATOMS: atom_id res chain seq x y z
N MET A 1 6.19 48.54 -44.76
CA MET A 1 6.53 47.15 -44.37
C MET A 1 7.04 47.17 -42.95
N TRP A 2 6.15 47.13 -41.95
CA TRP A 2 6.50 47.12 -40.52
C TRP A 2 6.13 45.74 -39.98
N LYS A 3 7.14 45.01 -39.49
CA LYS A 3 6.97 43.70 -38.85
C LYS A 3 6.62 43.93 -37.37
N ILE A 4 5.49 43.39 -36.96
CA ILE A 4 5.06 43.28 -35.56
C ILE A 4 5.85 42.12 -34.94
N CYS A 5 6.66 42.41 -33.92
CA CYS A 5 7.29 41.41 -33.05
C CYS A 5 6.33 41.08 -31.91
N THR A 6 5.68 39.92 -31.96
CA THR A 6 4.91 39.38 -30.85
C THR A 6 5.86 38.56 -29.96
N LEU A 7 6.17 39.08 -28.78
CA LEU A 7 6.96 38.38 -27.76
C LEU A 7 6.02 37.41 -27.02
N LEU A 8 6.19 36.11 -27.26
CA LEU A 8 5.46 35.05 -26.56
C LEU A 8 6.12 34.84 -25.18
N LEU A 9 5.48 35.28 -24.10
CA LEU A 9 5.90 34.94 -22.73
C LEU A 9 5.52 33.47 -22.45
N LEU A 10 6.52 32.58 -22.44
CA LEU A 10 6.40 31.25 -21.87
C LEU A 10 6.46 31.37 -20.34
N LEU A 11 5.31 31.25 -19.68
CA LEU A 11 5.23 31.01 -18.24
C LEU A 11 5.61 29.54 -18.00
N LEU A 12 6.88 29.31 -17.66
CA LEU A 12 7.33 28.07 -17.04
C LEU A 12 6.72 28.01 -15.64
N GLY A 13 5.60 27.30 -15.50
CA GLY A 13 5.11 26.84 -14.21
C GLY A 13 6.10 25.82 -13.67
N GLY A 14 7.06 26.28 -12.87
CA GLY A 14 7.89 25.38 -12.07
C GLY A 14 7.00 24.67 -11.06
N CYS A 15 6.80 23.36 -11.23
CA CYS A 15 6.39 22.49 -10.14
C CYS A 15 7.50 22.52 -9.09
N SER A 16 7.36 23.39 -8.10
CA SER A 16 8.05 23.23 -6.84
C SER A 16 7.45 22.00 -6.17
N GLU A 17 8.25 20.96 -6.01
CA GLU A 17 7.96 19.86 -5.08
C GLU A 17 7.55 20.47 -3.73
N ARG A 18 6.31 20.25 -3.31
CA ARG A 18 5.91 20.52 -1.92
C ARG A 18 6.66 19.50 -1.07
N HIS A 19 7.80 19.91 -0.54
CA HIS A 19 8.40 19.29 0.64
C HIS A 19 7.34 19.28 1.75
N ILE A 20 6.72 18.13 1.99
CA ILE A 20 5.90 17.89 3.18
C ILE A 20 6.89 17.59 4.30
N THR A 21 7.40 18.63 4.95
CA THR A 21 8.16 18.52 6.20
C THR A 21 7.35 19.11 7.33
N ASP A 22 7.23 18.31 8.39
CA ASP A 22 6.84 18.64 9.77
C ASP A 22 5.46 19.26 10.03
N GLY A 23 4.54 18.41 10.51
CA GLY A 23 3.75 18.59 11.77
C GLY A 23 3.13 19.93 12.15
N GLY A 24 3.03 20.91 11.25
CA GLY A 24 2.56 22.26 11.54
C GLY A 24 1.24 22.54 10.85
N PHE A 25 0.37 23.27 11.55
CA PHE A 25 -0.85 23.87 11.03
C PHE A 25 -0.72 24.36 9.58
N PRO A 26 -1.82 24.30 8.79
CA PRO A 26 -1.79 24.80 7.43
C PRO A 26 -1.30 26.25 7.37
N PRO A 27 -0.58 26.64 6.30
CA PRO A 27 -0.09 28.00 6.14
C PRO A 27 -1.24 29.02 6.28
N PRO A 28 -0.96 30.24 6.77
CA PRO A 28 -2.00 31.24 7.01
C PRO A 28 -2.81 31.51 5.72
N GLY A 29 -4.07 31.10 5.69
CA GLY A 29 -4.99 31.31 4.56
C GLY A 29 -5.68 30.06 4.01
N GLU A 30 -5.27 28.85 4.39
CA GLU A 30 -6.03 27.63 4.05
C GLU A 30 -7.20 27.42 5.04
N ALA A 31 -8.34 26.96 4.53
CA ALA A 31 -9.51 26.64 5.36
C ALA A 31 -9.15 25.53 6.37
N PRO A 32 -9.71 25.56 7.59
CA PRO A 32 -9.47 24.48 8.55
C PRO A 32 -9.96 23.14 7.98
N PRO A 33 -9.31 22.02 8.32
CA PRO A 33 -9.74 20.70 7.87
C PRO A 33 -11.20 20.41 8.22
N THR A 34 -11.88 19.67 7.35
CA THR A 34 -13.26 19.20 7.59
C THR A 34 -13.26 18.11 8.66
N GLU A 35 -13.79 18.39 9.85
CA GLU A 35 -13.79 17.41 10.94
C GLU A 35 -14.88 16.33 10.75
N ILE A 36 -14.49 15.07 10.86
CA ILE A 36 -15.38 13.91 10.72
C ILE A 36 -15.14 12.88 11.84
N GLN A 37 -16.20 12.16 12.22
CA GLN A 37 -16.18 11.09 13.23
C GLN A 37 -17.46 10.24 13.15
N GLY A 38 -17.45 9.05 13.76
CA GLY A 38 -18.63 8.21 13.91
C GLY A 38 -19.03 7.51 12.61
N GLU A 39 -20.32 7.23 12.45
CA GLU A 39 -20.80 6.55 11.24
C GLU A 39 -20.60 7.42 9.99
N ARG A 40 -19.97 6.86 8.96
CA ARG A 40 -19.75 7.50 7.66
C ARG A 40 -20.00 6.52 6.52
N PHE A 41 -20.75 6.99 5.53
CA PHE A 41 -21.09 6.29 4.30
C PHE A 41 -21.54 7.34 3.26
N GLY A 42 -21.69 6.93 2.01
CA GLY A 42 -21.84 7.86 0.89
C GLY A 42 -20.48 8.33 0.40
N ILE A 43 -20.42 9.56 -0.11
CA ILE A 43 -19.22 10.11 -0.77
C ILE A 43 -18.51 11.07 0.19
N LEU A 44 -17.19 10.93 0.32
CA LEU A 44 -16.30 12.01 0.79
C LEU A 44 -15.76 12.74 -0.44
N PRO A 45 -16.28 13.94 -0.75
CA PRO A 45 -15.80 14.70 -1.90
C PRO A 45 -14.40 15.25 -1.68
N ALA A 46 -13.62 15.37 -2.75
CA ALA A 46 -12.26 15.89 -2.70
C ALA A 46 -12.20 17.39 -2.39
N GLU A 47 -13.27 18.14 -2.71
CA GLU A 47 -13.34 19.60 -2.47
C GLU A 47 -13.37 19.99 -1.00
N ASP A 48 -13.80 19.07 -0.12
CA ASP A 48 -13.81 19.24 1.35
C ASP A 48 -12.51 18.73 2.00
N SER A 49 -11.53 18.29 1.21
CA SER A 49 -10.24 17.81 1.69
C SER A 49 -9.34 18.97 2.16
N PRO A 50 -8.52 18.82 3.22
CA PRO A 50 -8.32 17.61 4.03
C PRO A 50 -9.42 17.34 5.04
N TYR A 51 -9.71 16.06 5.29
CA TYR A 51 -10.58 15.63 6.38
C TYR A 51 -9.76 15.34 7.63
N LYS A 52 -10.16 15.90 8.77
CA LYS A 52 -9.58 15.55 10.08
C LYS A 52 -10.49 14.58 10.82
N VAL A 53 -9.99 13.38 11.08
CA VAL A 53 -10.72 12.33 11.78
C VAL A 53 -10.49 12.47 13.29
N VAL A 54 -11.48 13.05 13.99
CA VAL A 54 -11.39 13.37 15.42
C VAL A 54 -11.90 12.25 16.34
N GLY A 55 -12.60 11.28 15.76
CA GLY A 55 -13.07 10.05 16.41
C GLY A 55 -13.17 8.92 15.37
N ASP A 56 -13.24 7.67 15.81
CA ASP A 56 -13.26 6.52 14.90
C ASP A 56 -14.34 6.69 13.83
N LEU A 57 -13.96 6.41 12.58
CA LEU A 57 -14.90 6.30 11.48
C LEU A 57 -15.43 4.88 11.41
N ARG A 58 -16.73 4.75 11.21
CA ARG A 58 -17.39 3.45 11.08
C ARG A 58 -18.23 3.42 9.83
N VAL A 59 -17.97 2.46 8.95
CA VAL A 59 -18.83 2.17 7.80
C VAL A 59 -19.74 0.99 8.20
N PRO A 60 -21.03 1.21 8.49
CA PRO A 60 -21.91 0.14 8.97
C PRO A 60 -22.11 -0.97 7.94
N SER A 61 -22.50 -2.15 8.40
CA SER A 61 -22.86 -3.28 7.53
C SER A 61 -23.94 -2.89 6.51
N GLY A 62 -23.79 -3.35 5.26
CA GLY A 62 -24.66 -2.97 4.15
C GLY A 62 -24.54 -1.53 3.66
N LYS A 63 -23.61 -0.72 4.21
CA LYS A 63 -23.29 0.63 3.73
C LYS A 63 -21.95 0.66 2.99
N GLN A 64 -21.72 1.72 2.23
CA GLN A 64 -20.46 1.94 1.53
C GLN A 64 -19.97 3.36 1.77
N LEU A 65 -18.67 3.52 2.00
CA LEU A 65 -17.97 4.80 1.97
C LEU A 65 -17.13 4.88 0.70
N SER A 66 -17.36 5.91 -0.11
CA SER A 66 -16.62 6.20 -1.34
C SER A 66 -15.78 7.46 -1.12
N ILE A 67 -14.48 7.37 -1.35
CA ILE A 67 -13.53 8.48 -1.16
C ILE A 67 -13.01 8.88 -2.54
N GLN A 68 -13.18 10.15 -2.90
CA GLN A 68 -12.74 10.65 -4.20
C GLN A 68 -11.21 10.80 -4.28
N ALA A 69 -10.67 10.68 -5.50
CA ALA A 69 -9.26 10.90 -5.79
C ALA A 69 -8.75 12.25 -5.27
N GLY A 70 -7.48 12.30 -4.86
CA GLY A 70 -6.85 13.50 -4.27
C GLY A 70 -7.23 13.78 -2.81
N THR A 71 -8.13 12.99 -2.21
CA THR A 71 -8.54 13.20 -0.82
C THR A 71 -7.44 12.83 0.17
N VAL A 72 -7.14 13.73 1.10
CA VAL A 72 -6.32 13.48 2.29
C VAL A 72 -7.21 13.28 3.52
N LEU A 73 -7.00 12.19 4.26
CA LEU A 73 -7.57 11.92 5.57
C LEU A 73 -6.46 11.95 6.63
N LEU A 74 -6.61 12.86 7.60
CA LEU A 74 -5.71 13.09 8.72
C LEU A 74 -6.31 12.50 9.99
N PHE A 75 -5.77 11.39 10.47
CA PHE A 75 -6.30 10.69 11.65
C PHE A 75 -5.69 11.22 12.94
N GLY A 76 -6.54 11.59 13.89
CA GLY A 76 -6.11 11.86 15.25
C GLY A 76 -5.49 10.62 15.90
N GLU A 77 -4.76 10.82 17.01
CA GLU A 77 -4.01 9.77 17.68
C GLU A 77 -4.88 8.54 18.00
N GLY A 78 -4.42 7.36 17.57
CA GLY A 78 -5.09 6.08 17.78
C GLY A 78 -6.43 5.88 17.05
N ARG A 79 -6.90 6.86 16.26
CA ARG A 79 -8.18 6.76 15.55
C ARG A 79 -8.12 5.79 14.39
N ARG A 80 -9.25 5.12 14.16
CA ARG A 80 -9.36 4.04 13.16
C ARG A 80 -10.44 4.33 12.14
N LEU A 81 -10.31 3.71 10.97
CA LEU A 81 -11.42 3.52 10.03
C LEU A 81 -11.87 2.06 10.11
N VAL A 82 -13.01 1.81 10.75
CA VAL A 82 -13.60 0.47 10.88
C VAL A 82 -14.68 0.28 9.82
N VAL A 83 -14.59 -0.80 9.06
CA VAL A 83 -15.44 -1.08 7.90
C VAL A 83 -16.11 -2.44 8.07
N ASN A 84 -17.40 -2.42 8.41
CA ASN A 84 -18.28 -3.60 8.38
C ASN A 84 -19.14 -3.67 7.09
N GLY A 85 -19.21 -2.54 6.36
CA GLY A 85 -19.80 -2.43 5.04
C GLY A 85 -18.77 -2.63 3.93
N ALA A 86 -18.58 -1.60 3.09
CA ALA A 86 -17.57 -1.55 2.05
C ALA A 86 -16.84 -0.21 2.00
N LEU A 87 -15.55 -0.22 1.66
CA LEU A 87 -14.75 0.97 1.42
C LEU A 87 -14.34 1.03 -0.06
N GLN A 88 -14.61 2.14 -0.73
CA GLN A 88 -14.19 2.41 -2.10
C GLN A 88 -13.28 3.63 -2.10
N ALA A 89 -11.97 3.41 -1.94
CA ALA A 89 -10.95 4.44 -2.06
C ALA A 89 -10.20 4.24 -3.37
N VAL A 90 -10.60 5.01 -4.38
CA VAL A 90 -10.09 4.88 -5.75
C VAL A 90 -9.51 6.22 -6.18
N GLY A 91 -8.21 6.38 -5.94
CA GLY A 91 -7.41 7.51 -6.43
C GLY A 91 -6.98 7.36 -7.88
N THR A 92 -6.08 8.22 -8.31
CA THR A 92 -5.35 8.12 -9.59
C THR A 92 -3.84 8.27 -9.35
N ALA A 93 -3.02 7.95 -10.35
CA ALA A 93 -1.57 8.13 -10.27
C ALA A 93 -1.16 9.59 -9.97
N THR A 94 -1.91 10.56 -10.50
CA THR A 94 -1.69 12.00 -10.27
C THR A 94 -2.32 12.51 -8.98
N ASP A 95 -3.43 11.91 -8.56
CA ASP A 95 -4.24 12.35 -7.42
C ASP A 95 -4.53 11.16 -6.48
N PRO A 96 -3.51 10.66 -5.76
CA PRO A 96 -3.68 9.55 -4.85
C PRO A 96 -4.51 9.94 -3.62
N ILE A 97 -5.21 8.98 -3.02
CA ILE A 97 -5.87 9.17 -1.73
C ILE A 97 -4.86 8.90 -0.62
N THR A 98 -4.69 9.82 0.31
CA THR A 98 -3.70 9.69 1.40
C THR A 98 -4.40 9.48 2.75
N PHE A 99 -4.07 8.38 3.43
CA PHE A 99 -4.43 8.11 4.81
C PHE A 99 -3.19 8.21 5.68
N ARG A 100 -3.16 9.19 6.59
CA ARG A 100 -2.01 9.40 7.48
C ARG A 100 -2.40 9.94 8.84
N ALA A 101 -1.48 9.85 9.80
CA ALA A 101 -1.64 10.52 11.09
C ALA A 101 -1.68 12.05 10.91
N ALA A 102 -2.56 12.71 11.66
CA ALA A 102 -2.53 14.16 11.83
C ALA A 102 -1.32 14.61 12.66
N GLU A 103 -0.91 13.76 13.62
CA GLU A 103 0.17 14.01 14.57
C GLU A 103 1.10 12.79 14.60
N ASN A 104 1.10 12.00 15.67
CA ASN A 104 2.07 10.91 15.90
C ASN A 104 1.75 9.66 15.08
N SER A 105 0.57 9.08 15.33
CA SER A 105 0.18 7.80 14.75
C SER A 105 -1.33 7.66 14.72
N TRP A 106 -1.82 6.70 13.95
CA TRP A 106 -3.22 6.34 13.92
C TRP A 106 -3.37 4.82 13.89
N GLY A 107 -4.59 4.34 14.14
CA GLY A 107 -4.86 2.92 14.34
C GLY A 107 -5.14 2.13 13.06
N GLY A 108 -5.04 2.74 11.88
CA GLY A 108 -5.19 2.06 10.59
C GLY A 108 -6.62 1.83 10.13
N ILE A 109 -6.76 0.99 9.09
CA ILE A 109 -8.04 0.64 8.46
C ILE A 109 -8.39 -0.81 8.79
N HIS A 110 -9.59 -1.06 9.30
CA HIS A 110 -10.02 -2.35 9.85
C HIS A 110 -11.25 -2.86 9.10
N LEU A 111 -11.06 -3.79 8.16
CA LEU A 111 -12.13 -4.45 7.42
C LEU A 111 -12.48 -5.73 8.17
N ILE A 112 -13.53 -5.67 9.01
CA ILE A 112 -13.89 -6.76 9.92
C ILE A 112 -15.30 -7.23 9.61
N GLU A 113 -15.43 -8.50 9.21
CA GLU A 113 -16.71 -9.12 8.83
C GLU A 113 -17.44 -8.26 7.78
N ALA A 114 -16.65 -7.66 6.88
CA ALA A 114 -17.12 -6.67 5.92
C ALA A 114 -18.02 -7.34 4.88
N THR A 115 -19.27 -6.87 4.78
CA THR A 115 -20.31 -7.46 3.93
C THR A 115 -20.17 -7.12 2.44
N GLY A 116 -19.33 -6.15 2.09
CA GLY A 116 -19.03 -5.79 0.69
C GLY A 116 -17.53 -5.79 0.38
N LEU A 117 -17.22 -5.91 -0.91
CA LEU A 117 -15.85 -5.79 -1.39
C LEU A 117 -15.32 -4.38 -1.14
N SER A 118 -14.16 -4.29 -0.51
CA SER A 118 -13.43 -3.04 -0.36
C SER A 118 -12.31 -2.94 -1.37
N THR A 119 -12.10 -1.73 -1.90
CA THR A 119 -11.08 -1.43 -2.90
C THR A 119 -10.20 -0.29 -2.41
N LEU A 120 -8.88 -0.53 -2.45
CA LEU A 120 -7.84 0.49 -2.31
C LEU A 120 -7.09 0.55 -3.64
N ARG A 121 -7.20 1.66 -4.36
CA ARG A 121 -6.47 1.89 -5.60
C ARG A 121 -5.83 3.26 -5.58
N PHE A 122 -4.55 3.38 -5.95
CA PHE A 122 -3.82 4.66 -5.91
C PHE A 122 -3.96 5.34 -4.55
N CYS A 123 -3.68 4.58 -3.50
CA CYS A 123 -3.72 5.05 -2.12
C CYS A 123 -2.30 5.13 -1.53
N VAL A 124 -2.13 5.98 -0.52
CA VAL A 124 -0.96 6.00 0.35
C VAL A 124 -1.45 5.78 1.77
N ILE A 125 -0.96 4.72 2.43
CA ILE A 125 -1.24 4.38 3.81
C ILE A 125 0.07 4.51 4.59
N GLU A 126 0.13 5.50 5.48
CA GLU A 126 1.36 5.80 6.23
C GLU A 126 1.14 6.20 7.68
N GLY A 127 2.16 5.95 8.51
CA GLY A 127 2.19 6.40 9.90
C GLY A 127 1.20 5.67 10.80
N VAL A 128 0.73 4.47 10.42
CA VAL A 128 -0.03 3.62 11.34
C VAL A 128 0.91 3.08 12.42
N HIS A 129 0.50 3.16 13.68
CA HIS A 129 1.16 2.48 14.78
C HIS A 129 0.10 1.83 15.67
N ILE A 130 0.12 0.50 15.70
CA ILE A 130 -0.71 -0.31 16.60
C ILE A 130 0.21 -0.77 17.74
N PRO A 131 -0.01 -0.29 18.97
CA PRO A 131 0.79 -0.68 20.14
C PRO A 131 0.77 -2.20 20.39
N ASP A 132 1.84 -2.74 20.97
CA ASP A 132 1.98 -4.19 21.15
C ASP A 132 0.99 -4.79 22.18
N ASP A 133 0.43 -3.95 23.06
CA ASP A 133 -0.64 -4.32 24.00
C ASP A 133 -2.05 -4.17 23.41
N ASP A 134 -2.17 -3.59 22.21
CA ASP A 134 -3.42 -3.45 21.48
C ASP A 134 -3.70 -4.72 20.66
N THR A 135 -4.49 -5.61 21.25
CA THR A 135 -4.91 -6.86 20.58
C THR A 135 -5.82 -6.66 19.36
N VAL A 136 -6.18 -5.40 19.03
CA VAL A 136 -7.05 -5.05 17.91
C VAL A 136 -6.21 -4.46 16.78
N GLY A 137 -5.80 -5.30 15.83
CA GLY A 137 -5.02 -4.86 14.67
C GLY A 137 -3.87 -5.78 14.32
N ILE A 138 -4.00 -6.53 13.23
CA ILE A 138 -2.92 -7.39 12.70
C ILE A 138 -2.17 -6.78 11.51
N GLY A 139 -2.39 -5.49 11.22
CA GLY A 139 -1.72 -4.76 10.14
C GLY A 139 -2.24 -3.33 10.00
N ALA A 140 -1.53 -2.47 9.26
CA ALA A 140 -1.96 -1.08 9.03
C ALA A 140 -3.29 -0.99 8.27
N VAL A 141 -3.48 -1.94 7.37
CA VAL A 141 -4.80 -2.38 6.94
C VAL A 141 -5.00 -3.80 7.46
N GLU A 142 -6.06 -4.02 8.23
CA GLU A 142 -6.51 -5.35 8.66
C GLU A 142 -7.68 -5.79 7.79
N VAL A 143 -7.64 -7.05 7.34
CA VAL A 143 -8.73 -7.72 6.64
C VAL A 143 -9.05 -9.02 7.35
N LYS A 144 -10.20 -9.07 8.01
CA LYS A 144 -10.62 -10.21 8.81
C LYS A 144 -12.02 -10.64 8.43
N ASP A 145 -12.17 -11.90 8.01
CA ASP A 145 -13.45 -12.45 7.53
C ASP A 145 -14.07 -11.57 6.43
N ALA A 146 -13.22 -11.03 5.55
CA ALA A 146 -13.54 -9.99 4.59
C ALA A 146 -12.72 -10.14 3.28
N SER A 147 -13.01 -9.30 2.28
CA SER A 147 -12.29 -9.26 1.01
C SER A 147 -11.73 -7.87 0.70
N LEU A 148 -10.50 -7.83 0.19
CA LEU A 148 -9.83 -6.61 -0.23
C LEU A 148 -9.23 -6.76 -1.63
N GLU A 149 -9.50 -5.77 -2.46
CA GLU A 149 -8.83 -5.50 -3.73
C GLU A 149 -7.91 -4.29 -3.58
N CYS A 150 -6.60 -4.52 -3.62
CA CYS A 150 -5.58 -3.51 -3.43
C CYS A 150 -4.68 -3.43 -4.68
N PHE A 151 -4.67 -2.26 -5.32
CA PHE A 151 -3.98 -2.02 -6.58
C PHE A 151 -3.18 -0.72 -6.53
N ASN A 152 -1.97 -0.68 -7.09
CA ASN A 152 -1.21 0.57 -7.27
C ASN A 152 -1.13 1.42 -5.98
N THR A 153 -0.93 0.78 -4.83
CA THR A 153 -1.05 1.40 -3.51
C THR A 153 0.27 1.30 -2.75
N ILE A 154 0.59 2.34 -1.97
CA ILE A 154 1.82 2.43 -1.18
C ILE A 154 1.49 2.27 0.29
N PHE A 155 2.11 1.30 0.94
CA PHE A 155 2.14 1.12 2.39
C PHE A 155 3.54 1.48 2.87
N ARG A 156 3.68 2.53 3.69
CA ARG A 156 4.99 2.95 4.19
C ARG A 156 5.01 3.39 5.64
N HIS A 157 6.13 3.14 6.33
CA HIS A 157 6.37 3.57 7.71
C HIS A 157 5.23 3.18 8.67
N ASN A 158 4.65 2.00 8.46
CA ASN A 158 3.60 1.49 9.32
C ASN A 158 4.18 0.46 10.30
N ARG A 159 3.60 0.39 11.50
CA ARG A 159 3.94 -0.59 12.53
C ARG A 159 2.70 -1.25 13.11
N ALA A 160 2.69 -2.57 13.13
CA ALA A 160 1.65 -3.38 13.76
C ALA A 160 2.24 -4.65 14.39
N ILE A 161 1.41 -5.43 15.10
CA ILE A 161 1.86 -6.67 15.75
C ILE A 161 2.23 -7.74 14.70
N PHE A 162 1.40 -7.84 13.66
CA PHE A 162 1.63 -8.66 12.48
C PHE A 162 1.51 -7.77 11.24
N GLY A 163 1.92 -8.24 10.07
CA GLY A 163 1.53 -7.64 8.78
C GLY A 163 1.73 -6.14 8.72
N GLY A 164 2.95 -5.65 8.98
CA GLY A 164 3.20 -4.22 9.30
C GLY A 164 2.51 -3.24 8.34
N GLY A 165 2.42 -3.57 7.05
CA GLY A 165 1.58 -2.86 6.09
C GLY A 165 0.17 -3.45 5.93
N LEU A 166 0.03 -4.77 5.70
CA LEU A 166 -1.26 -5.43 5.50
C LEU A 166 -1.33 -6.77 6.25
N GLY A 167 -2.40 -6.96 7.02
CA GLY A 167 -2.70 -8.18 7.77
C GLY A 167 -4.01 -8.82 7.34
N GLY A 168 -4.00 -10.12 7.05
CA GLY A 168 -5.18 -10.88 6.62
C GLY A 168 -5.45 -12.12 7.47
N VAL A 169 -6.68 -12.31 7.96
CA VAL A 169 -7.13 -13.55 8.63
C VAL A 169 -8.45 -14.01 8.04
N ARG A 170 -8.51 -15.24 7.53
CA ARG A 170 -9.68 -15.77 6.81
C ARG A 170 -10.17 -14.78 5.74
N ALA A 171 -9.21 -14.17 5.05
CA ALA A 171 -9.44 -13.10 4.08
C ALA A 171 -9.34 -13.61 2.64
N THR A 172 -9.90 -12.83 1.72
CA THR A 172 -9.57 -12.89 0.29
C THR A 172 -8.81 -11.63 -0.08
N LEU A 173 -7.53 -11.76 -0.42
CA LEU A 173 -6.65 -10.64 -0.74
C LEU A 173 -6.21 -10.71 -2.20
N ARG A 174 -6.52 -9.67 -2.98
CA ARG A 174 -5.94 -9.42 -4.29
C ARG A 174 -5.07 -8.18 -4.19
N VAL A 175 -3.75 -8.35 -4.21
CA VAL A 175 -2.77 -7.29 -3.99
C VAL A 175 -1.86 -7.24 -5.19
N ASN A 176 -2.00 -6.23 -6.04
CA ASN A 176 -1.23 -6.12 -7.26
C ASN A 176 -0.63 -4.73 -7.44
N ASN A 177 0.58 -4.65 -7.99
CA ASN A 177 1.22 -3.37 -8.30
C ASN A 177 1.40 -2.47 -7.08
N CYS A 178 1.50 -3.04 -5.88
CA CYS A 178 1.64 -2.29 -4.63
C CYS A 178 3.10 -2.22 -4.17
N ILE A 179 3.41 -1.18 -3.40
CA ILE A 179 4.70 -0.99 -2.74
C ILE A 179 4.48 -1.13 -1.24
N PHE A 180 5.13 -2.11 -0.62
CA PHE A 180 5.28 -2.23 0.82
C PHE A 180 6.70 -1.83 1.17
N ARG A 181 6.89 -0.64 1.74
CA ARG A 181 8.23 -0.17 2.10
C ARG A 181 8.35 0.26 3.55
N GLU A 182 9.42 -0.18 4.21
CA GLU A 182 9.75 0.29 5.57
C GLU A 182 8.60 0.10 6.58
N ASN A 183 7.82 -0.96 6.41
CA ASN A 183 6.82 -1.37 7.39
C ASN A 183 7.45 -2.33 8.39
N ARG A 184 6.96 -2.31 9.63
CA ARG A 184 7.47 -3.11 10.74
C ARG A 184 6.38 -3.95 11.38
N ALA A 185 6.65 -5.24 11.56
CA ALA A 185 5.87 -6.12 12.41
C ALA A 185 6.65 -6.43 13.70
N THR A 186 6.00 -6.34 14.86
CA THR A 186 6.62 -6.78 16.13
C THR A 186 6.78 -8.30 16.16
N THR A 187 5.91 -9.06 15.48
CA THR A 187 5.96 -10.53 15.53
C THR A 187 6.21 -11.15 14.15
N ILE A 188 5.35 -10.88 13.15
CA ILE A 188 5.43 -11.64 11.89
C ILE A 188 5.01 -10.79 10.69
N GLY A 189 5.75 -10.90 9.59
CA GLY A 189 5.34 -10.37 8.28
C GLY A 189 5.47 -8.85 8.25
N GLY A 190 6.70 -8.34 8.19
CA GLY A 190 6.97 -6.90 8.24
C GLY A 190 6.19 -6.11 7.18
N GLY A 191 6.11 -6.62 5.95
CA GLY A 191 5.30 -6.04 4.89
C GLY A 191 3.86 -6.54 4.92
N LEU A 192 3.68 -7.86 4.75
CA LEU A 192 2.37 -8.50 4.68
C LEU A 192 2.33 -9.81 5.48
N PHE A 193 1.24 -10.02 6.20
CA PHE A 193 0.93 -11.28 6.85
C PHE A 193 -0.46 -11.77 6.42
N ALA A 194 -0.59 -13.05 6.07
CA ALA A 194 -1.90 -13.66 5.85
C ALA A 194 -2.01 -15.06 6.46
N LEU A 195 -3.11 -15.31 7.18
CA LEU A 195 -3.42 -16.58 7.83
C LEU A 195 -4.78 -17.10 7.35
N GLN A 196 -4.88 -18.39 7.05
CA GLN A 196 -6.15 -19.03 6.67
C GLN A 196 -6.85 -18.35 5.48
N SER A 197 -6.08 -17.75 4.57
CA SER A 197 -6.58 -16.82 3.55
C SER A 197 -6.38 -17.33 2.11
N HIS A 198 -7.17 -16.76 1.18
CA HIS A 198 -6.95 -16.87 -0.27
C HIS A 198 -6.19 -15.63 -0.73
N THR A 199 -5.04 -15.80 -1.37
CA THR A 199 -4.15 -14.69 -1.72
C THR A 199 -3.73 -14.70 -3.19
N ARG A 200 -3.80 -13.55 -3.84
CA ARG A 200 -3.17 -13.27 -5.13
C ARG A 200 -2.30 -12.04 -4.94
N ILE A 201 -0.98 -12.22 -4.96
CA ILE A 201 0.03 -11.23 -4.64
C ILE A 201 0.96 -11.15 -5.86
N ILE A 202 0.70 -10.21 -6.77
CA ILE A 202 1.41 -10.15 -8.07
C ILE A 202 2.00 -8.78 -8.33
N ASN A 203 3.20 -8.73 -8.90
CA ASN A 203 3.83 -7.47 -9.30
C ASN A 203 3.91 -6.50 -8.13
N ASN A 204 4.29 -6.93 -6.92
CA ASN A 204 4.45 -6.03 -5.78
C ASN A 204 5.93 -5.86 -5.45
N THR A 205 6.28 -4.74 -4.84
CA THR A 205 7.62 -4.49 -4.31
C THR A 205 7.58 -4.45 -2.79
N PHE A 206 8.21 -5.42 -2.14
CA PHE A 206 8.45 -5.47 -0.69
C PHE A 206 9.90 -5.03 -0.42
N TYR A 207 10.06 -3.81 0.08
CA TYR A 207 11.34 -3.15 0.24
C TYR A 207 11.61 -2.73 1.69
N ARG A 208 12.72 -3.15 2.28
CA ARG A 208 13.13 -2.73 3.64
C ARG A 208 12.06 -2.92 4.73
N ASN A 209 11.18 -3.91 4.59
CA ASN A 209 10.25 -4.24 5.65
C ASN A 209 10.95 -5.07 6.73
N LEU A 210 10.54 -4.88 7.98
CA LEU A 210 11.18 -5.48 9.15
C LEU A 210 10.16 -6.30 9.95
N SER A 211 10.55 -7.51 10.36
CA SER A 211 9.86 -8.25 11.40
C SER A 211 10.83 -8.53 12.53
N ASP A 212 10.48 -8.16 13.77
CA ASP A 212 11.36 -8.38 14.92
C ASP A 212 11.51 -9.87 15.26
N ASN A 213 10.57 -10.71 14.79
CA ASN A 213 10.64 -12.16 14.96
C ASN A 213 10.69 -12.91 13.63
N ILE A 214 9.60 -13.10 12.87
CA ILE A 214 9.64 -13.97 11.65
C ILE A 214 9.21 -13.24 10.38
N GLY A 215 9.97 -13.37 9.29
CA GLY A 215 9.59 -12.97 7.93
C GLY A 215 9.39 -11.46 7.72
N GLY A 216 10.39 -10.79 7.13
CA GLY A 216 10.36 -9.34 6.91
C GLY A 216 9.41 -8.89 5.80
N GLY A 217 9.38 -9.59 4.67
CA GLY A 217 8.60 -9.22 3.49
C GLY A 217 7.17 -9.73 3.56
N LEU A 218 6.98 -10.99 3.16
CA LEU A 218 5.69 -11.67 3.14
C LEU A 218 5.71 -12.91 4.03
N THR A 219 4.68 -13.08 4.85
CA THR A 219 4.48 -14.32 5.61
C THR A 219 3.08 -14.88 5.41
N LEU A 220 3.00 -16.18 5.09
CA LEU A 220 1.76 -16.92 4.88
C LEU A 220 1.63 -18.11 5.85
N GLY A 221 0.44 -18.31 6.41
CA GLY A 221 0.12 -19.44 7.30
C GLY A 221 -1.23 -20.06 6.95
N ASP A 222 -1.38 -21.37 7.17
CA ASP A 222 -2.60 -22.14 6.89
C ASP A 222 -3.23 -21.78 5.52
N ILE A 223 -2.41 -21.80 4.47
CA ILE A 223 -2.79 -21.25 3.16
C ILE A 223 -4.02 -21.99 2.61
N ARG A 224 -5.07 -21.23 2.23
CA ARG A 224 -6.23 -21.79 1.53
C ARG A 224 -6.02 -21.84 0.03
N SER A 225 -5.46 -20.77 -0.53
CA SER A 225 -4.87 -20.71 -1.87
C SER A 225 -3.90 -19.54 -1.95
N ALA A 226 -2.87 -19.65 -2.79
CA ALA A 226 -1.90 -18.59 -2.99
C ALA A 226 -1.36 -18.59 -4.42
N ASP A 227 -1.35 -17.41 -5.04
CA ASP A 227 -0.63 -17.10 -6.26
C ASP A 227 0.27 -15.90 -5.95
N VAL A 228 1.59 -16.14 -5.84
CA VAL A 228 2.60 -15.18 -5.39
C VAL A 228 3.68 -15.11 -6.46
N GLN A 229 3.49 -14.24 -7.44
CA GLN A 229 4.38 -14.19 -8.60
C GLN A 229 4.83 -12.80 -8.99
N ASN A 230 5.96 -12.70 -9.68
CA ASN A 230 6.47 -11.44 -10.26
C ASN A 230 6.71 -10.33 -9.23
N ASN A 231 6.88 -10.67 -7.95
CA ASN A 231 7.14 -9.68 -6.92
C ASN A 231 8.64 -9.45 -6.75
N ILE A 232 9.00 -8.33 -6.16
CA ILE A 232 10.37 -8.06 -5.68
C ILE A 232 10.39 -8.08 -4.17
N PHE A 233 11.28 -8.89 -3.59
CA PHE A 233 11.58 -8.91 -2.16
C PHE A 233 13.02 -8.48 -1.92
N TYR A 234 13.22 -7.23 -1.51
CA TYR A 234 14.56 -6.64 -1.42
C TYR A 234 14.81 -5.93 -0.10
N LEU A 235 15.96 -6.22 0.53
CA LEU A 235 16.39 -5.65 1.83
C LEU A 235 15.39 -5.81 2.99
N ASN A 236 14.44 -6.74 2.89
CA ASN A 236 13.59 -7.07 4.02
C ASN A 236 14.41 -7.81 5.09
N THR A 237 14.06 -7.60 6.36
CA THR A 237 14.76 -8.20 7.51
C THR A 237 13.76 -8.92 8.41
N GLY A 238 14.11 -10.11 8.88
CA GLY A 238 13.36 -10.87 9.87
C GLY A 238 14.33 -11.41 10.92
N GLY A 239 13.92 -11.45 12.19
CA GLY A 239 14.76 -12.03 13.25
C GLY A 239 15.09 -13.52 13.04
N LEU A 240 14.16 -14.26 12.46
CA LEU A 240 14.20 -15.69 12.16
C LEU A 240 13.46 -15.98 10.84
N GLY A 241 13.76 -17.13 10.24
CA GLY A 241 13.17 -17.58 8.98
C GLY A 241 13.69 -16.82 7.76
N ASP A 242 13.11 -17.10 6.59
CA ASP A 242 13.43 -16.36 5.36
C ASP A 242 12.80 -14.96 5.41
N PRO A 243 13.59 -13.87 5.33
CA PRO A 243 13.08 -12.52 5.44
C PRO A 243 12.33 -12.06 4.18
N ARG A 244 12.39 -12.80 3.08
CA ARG A 244 11.71 -12.47 1.81
C ARG A 244 10.29 -13.02 1.82
N ILE A 245 10.17 -14.34 1.87
CA ILE A 245 8.90 -15.07 1.91
C ILE A 245 8.99 -16.17 2.96
N HIS A 246 8.14 -16.12 3.97
CA HIS A 246 8.03 -17.15 5.00
C HIS A 246 6.68 -17.88 4.91
N ILE A 247 6.70 -19.21 5.10
CA ILE A 247 5.48 -20.05 5.10
C ILE A 247 5.51 -20.96 6.34
N PHE A 248 4.50 -20.88 7.22
CA PHE A 248 4.46 -21.65 8.47
C PHE A 248 4.05 -23.11 8.29
N GLN A 249 3.04 -23.38 7.46
CA GLN A 249 2.52 -24.73 7.20
C GLN A 249 2.09 -24.82 5.74
N GLY A 250 2.68 -25.78 5.01
CA GLY A 250 2.56 -25.94 3.57
C GLY A 250 3.92 -26.28 2.95
N SER A 251 3.93 -26.90 1.76
CA SER A 251 5.17 -27.09 1.02
C SER A 251 5.48 -25.84 0.20
N PRO A 252 6.67 -25.23 0.31
CA PRO A 252 7.11 -24.14 -0.58
C PRO A 252 7.22 -24.55 -2.07
N SER A 253 7.07 -25.85 -2.38
CA SER A 253 7.29 -26.42 -3.71
C SER A 253 6.30 -25.96 -4.78
N ASP A 254 5.19 -25.30 -4.42
CA ASP A 254 4.20 -24.77 -5.39
C ASP A 254 4.30 -23.24 -5.59
N MET A 255 5.08 -22.52 -4.78
CA MET A 255 5.17 -21.04 -4.81
C MET A 255 6.59 -20.49 -5.04
N ASN A 256 7.63 -21.33 -4.95
CA ASN A 256 9.02 -20.89 -5.15
C ASN A 256 9.47 -20.83 -6.63
N SER A 257 8.60 -21.17 -7.60
CA SER A 257 8.91 -21.14 -9.04
C SER A 257 8.20 -20.01 -9.82
N GLN A 258 7.64 -19.03 -9.11
CA GLN A 258 6.68 -18.05 -9.65
C GLN A 258 7.32 -16.70 -10.05
N PHE A 259 8.51 -16.73 -10.64
CA PHE A 259 9.15 -15.52 -11.20
C PHE A 259 9.26 -14.34 -10.21
N ASN A 260 9.51 -14.59 -8.92
CA ASN A 260 9.77 -13.51 -7.95
C ASN A 260 11.26 -13.18 -7.92
N PHE A 261 11.60 -11.90 -7.81
CA PHE A 261 12.95 -11.48 -7.46
C PHE A 261 13.20 -11.70 -5.96
N THR A 262 14.05 -12.68 -5.66
CA THR A 262 14.38 -13.05 -4.27
C THR A 262 15.88 -13.10 -4.03
N GLU A 263 16.72 -12.72 -4.99
CA GLU A 263 18.17 -12.88 -4.86
C GLU A 263 18.75 -12.11 -3.66
N LEU A 264 19.65 -12.78 -2.93
CA LEU A 264 20.36 -12.18 -1.80
C LEU A 264 21.57 -11.43 -2.33
N GLY A 265 21.67 -10.12 -2.06
CA GLY A 265 22.78 -9.27 -2.48
C GLY A 265 22.43 -7.79 -2.41
N THR A 266 23.43 -6.91 -2.51
CA THR A 266 23.22 -5.46 -2.69
C THR A 266 23.36 -5.12 -4.17
N PHE A 267 22.23 -5.06 -4.88
CA PHE A 267 22.17 -4.63 -6.28
C PHE A 267 22.05 -3.11 -6.33
N SER A 268 23.12 -2.43 -6.73
CA SER A 268 23.13 -0.98 -6.87
C SER A 268 22.23 -0.47 -8.02
N ASN A 269 21.78 -1.36 -8.90
CA ASN A 269 21.02 -1.06 -10.11
C ASN A 269 19.63 -1.71 -10.16
N LEU A 270 19.16 -2.33 -9.07
CA LEU A 270 17.82 -2.94 -9.05
C LEU A 270 16.74 -1.88 -9.28
N PHE A 271 16.87 -0.76 -8.58
CA PHE A 271 15.98 0.40 -8.69
C PHE A 271 16.72 1.64 -9.18
N VAL A 272 15.97 2.66 -9.61
CA VAL A 272 16.52 3.99 -9.95
C VAL A 272 17.20 4.62 -8.72
N SER A 273 16.56 4.52 -7.55
CA SER A 273 17.16 4.91 -6.27
C SER A 273 16.44 4.24 -5.09
N ASP A 274 16.86 4.52 -3.85
CA ASP A 274 16.14 4.07 -2.66
C ASP A 274 14.79 4.79 -2.45
N ALA A 275 14.63 5.99 -3.02
CA ALA A 275 13.39 6.76 -2.96
C ALA A 275 12.43 6.40 -4.10
N ASP A 276 13.00 6.05 -5.26
CA ASP A 276 12.29 5.70 -6.49
C ASP A 276 12.53 4.24 -6.86
N LEU A 277 11.52 3.41 -6.57
CA LEU A 277 11.55 1.97 -6.75
C LEU A 277 11.16 1.53 -8.18
N HIS A 278 11.14 2.44 -9.16
CA HIS A 278 11.15 2.03 -10.56
C HIS A 278 12.41 1.23 -10.86
N LEU A 279 12.31 0.26 -11.79
CA LEU A 279 13.46 -0.57 -12.16
C LEU A 279 14.53 0.27 -12.85
N GLY A 280 15.79 0.09 -12.42
CA GLY A 280 16.93 0.69 -13.09
C GLY A 280 17.10 0.14 -14.52
N LEU A 281 17.80 0.87 -15.38
CA LEU A 281 17.99 0.51 -16.80
C LEU A 281 18.58 -0.90 -16.99
N ASN A 282 19.46 -1.33 -16.09
CA ASN A 282 20.11 -2.65 -16.12
C ASN A 282 19.61 -3.57 -15.00
N SER A 283 18.40 -3.33 -14.51
CA SER A 283 17.83 -4.11 -13.41
C SER A 283 17.66 -5.57 -13.82
N PRO A 284 18.09 -6.54 -12.99
CA PRO A 284 17.86 -7.96 -13.26
C PRO A 284 16.36 -8.36 -13.18
N ALA A 285 15.52 -7.46 -12.66
CA ALA A 285 14.07 -7.66 -12.55
C ALA A 285 13.31 -7.24 -13.82
N ARG A 286 13.98 -6.58 -14.77
CA ARG A 286 13.38 -6.16 -16.04
C ARG A 286 13.20 -7.37 -16.98
N ASP A 287 12.03 -7.52 -17.58
CA ASP A 287 11.62 -8.62 -18.45
C ASP A 287 11.85 -10.02 -17.84
N ALA A 288 11.85 -10.12 -16.50
CA ALA A 288 12.23 -11.32 -15.76
C ALA A 288 11.04 -12.07 -15.12
N GLY A 289 9.84 -11.49 -15.20
CA GLY A 289 8.59 -12.01 -14.66
C GLY A 289 8.00 -13.17 -15.48
N ASN A 290 6.71 -13.42 -15.35
CA ASN A 290 6.02 -14.51 -16.04
C ASN A 290 6.06 -14.31 -17.56
N PRO A 291 6.51 -15.31 -18.35
CA PRO A 291 6.58 -15.21 -19.82
C PRO A 291 5.22 -15.38 -20.52
N ASP A 292 4.15 -15.73 -19.81
CA ASP A 292 2.80 -15.78 -20.38
C ASP A 292 2.34 -14.37 -20.79
N PRO A 293 1.94 -14.15 -22.06
CA PRO A 293 1.50 -12.85 -22.57
C PRO A 293 0.37 -12.19 -21.77
N ALA A 294 -0.42 -12.95 -21.01
CA ALA A 294 -1.44 -12.40 -20.12
C ALA A 294 -0.86 -11.52 -19.00
N PHE A 295 0.44 -11.63 -18.72
CA PHE A 295 1.15 -10.84 -17.71
C PHE A 295 2.09 -9.80 -18.30
N ASN A 296 2.17 -9.67 -19.62
CA ASN A 296 3.07 -8.71 -20.27
C ASN A 296 2.82 -7.28 -19.80
N ASP A 297 3.89 -6.50 -19.85
CA ASP A 297 3.86 -5.07 -19.59
C ASP A 297 2.96 -4.32 -20.60
N PRO A 298 2.53 -3.09 -20.28
CA PRO A 298 1.70 -2.29 -21.20
C PRO A 298 2.34 -2.02 -22.57
N ASP A 299 3.67 -2.07 -22.68
CA ASP A 299 4.40 -1.93 -23.95
C ASP A 299 4.55 -3.27 -24.72
N GLY A 300 4.01 -4.36 -24.16
CA GLY A 300 3.97 -5.68 -24.75
C GLY A 300 5.21 -6.53 -24.49
N THR A 301 6.22 -6.02 -23.78
CA THR A 301 7.37 -6.84 -23.38
C THR A 301 7.00 -7.81 -22.27
N ARG A 302 7.91 -8.73 -21.94
CA ARG A 302 7.66 -9.73 -20.91
C ARG A 302 7.57 -9.02 -19.57
N ASN A 303 6.64 -9.43 -18.72
CA ASN A 303 6.41 -8.82 -17.42
C ASN A 303 7.71 -8.46 -16.66
N ASP A 304 7.87 -7.19 -16.31
CA ASP A 304 8.79 -6.72 -15.29
C ASP A 304 8.37 -7.25 -13.90
N GLN A 305 9.34 -7.61 -13.05
CA GLN A 305 9.01 -7.94 -11.66
C GLN A 305 8.79 -6.64 -10.85
N GLY A 306 7.91 -6.68 -9.86
CA GLY A 306 7.68 -5.60 -8.90
C GLY A 306 6.51 -4.66 -9.26
N ALA A 307 6.33 -3.63 -8.42
CA ALA A 307 5.17 -2.72 -8.40
C ALA A 307 4.79 -2.10 -9.75
N TYR A 308 5.77 -1.92 -10.62
CA TYR A 308 5.61 -1.22 -11.90
C TYR A 308 5.50 -2.15 -13.10
N GLY A 309 5.55 -3.47 -12.91
CA GLY A 309 5.42 -4.43 -14.00
C GLY A 309 3.98 -4.89 -14.28
N GLY A 310 3.80 -5.51 -15.44
CA GLY A 310 2.65 -6.26 -15.94
C GLY A 310 1.38 -5.44 -16.08
N PRO A 311 0.20 -6.10 -16.13
CA PRO A 311 -1.04 -5.41 -16.42
C PRO A 311 -1.38 -4.38 -15.34
N GLY A 312 -1.42 -3.10 -15.71
CA GLY A 312 -1.65 -2.00 -14.77
C GLY A 312 -0.38 -1.49 -14.07
N GLY A 313 0.80 -1.91 -14.52
CA GLY A 313 2.10 -1.31 -14.19
C GLY A 313 2.31 0.08 -14.83
N ASN A 314 3.52 0.62 -14.65
CA ASN A 314 3.97 1.93 -15.18
C ASN A 314 3.10 3.14 -14.76
N TRP A 315 2.86 3.27 -13.46
CA TRP A 315 2.04 4.31 -12.85
C TRP A 315 2.84 5.27 -11.99
#